data_AF-G7K247-F1
#
_entry.id   AF-G7K247-F1
#
_cell.length_a   1.000
_cell.length_b   1.000
_cell.length_c   1.000
_cell.angle_alpha   90.00
_cell.angle_beta   90.00
_cell.angle_gamma   90.00
#
_symmetry.space_group_name_H-M   'P 1'
#
loop_
_entity.id
_entity.type
_entity.pdbx_description
1 polymer ?
#
loop_
_entity_poly.entity_id
_entity_poly.type
_entity_poly.pdbx_seq_one_letter_code
_entity_poly.pdbx_strand_id
1 'polypeptide(L)'
;MDKSYAITILHPSKNVAPISLPTLGRSYTRLSEVGYQVTLSADPITRPNDYMVAAIHTSIHGRFAFIKAGEPCWTYVCSSSWLHSFMDVMFYRGLVYVGSKYQGIVSFNLGHKRITPNPIQDIAFHGRFKGYLVKSLEGDLWMVKRFFTFKNDFQVYKLEFDAQTRKFKQIKKLESLGDNVLFLGDTDSISVSASYFSGCLKKDSIYYTESINANKLDCVTCGPFHIGIYENNH
;
A
#
# COMPACT_ATOMS: atom_id res chain seq x y z
N MET A 1 -11.22 8.01 24.02
CA MET A 1 -10.67 7.85 22.66
C MET A 1 -11.59 8.59 21.71
N ASP A 2 -11.05 9.60 21.03
CA ASP A 2 -11.79 10.31 20.01
C ASP A 2 -12.24 9.31 18.93
N LYS A 3 -13.55 9.20 18.71
CA LYS A 3 -14.15 8.31 17.69
C LYS A 3 -14.29 9.06 16.36
N SER A 4 -13.56 10.17 16.18
CA SER A 4 -13.44 10.84 14.91
C SER A 4 -12.53 10.00 14.00
N TYR A 5 -13.08 9.53 12.89
CA TYR A 5 -12.30 8.91 11.81
C TYR A 5 -11.64 10.03 10.97
N ALA A 6 -11.08 11.01 11.67
CA ALA A 6 -10.43 12.18 11.11
C ALA A 6 -9.00 11.81 10.74
N ILE A 7 -8.61 12.10 9.51
CA ILE A 7 -7.24 11.93 9.05
C ILE A 7 -6.56 13.29 9.15
N THR A 8 -5.43 13.33 9.87
CA THR A 8 -4.61 14.54 9.99
C THR A 8 -3.23 14.26 9.40
N ILE A 9 -2.82 15.10 8.45
CA ILE A 9 -1.48 15.03 7.88
C ILE A 9 -0.57 15.88 8.76
N LEU A 10 0.47 15.23 9.30
CA LEU A 10 1.48 15.87 10.12
C LEU A 10 2.78 15.96 9.33
N HIS A 11 3.42 17.12 9.40
CA HIS A 11 4.77 17.27 8.92
C HIS A 11 5.76 16.95 10.05
N PRO A 12 6.92 16.31 9.77
CA PRO A 12 7.89 15.99 10.82
C PRO A 12 8.46 17.22 11.56
N SER A 13 8.52 18.39 10.89
CA SER A 13 8.85 19.65 11.56
C SER A 13 7.65 20.21 12.30
N LYS A 14 7.84 20.51 13.59
CA LYS A 14 6.81 21.09 14.50
C LYS A 14 6.34 22.49 14.11
N ASN A 15 7.00 23.16 13.16
CA ASN A 15 6.70 24.53 12.77
C ASN A 15 5.66 24.63 11.63
N VAL A 16 5.16 23.50 11.13
CA VAL A 16 4.16 23.47 10.06
C VAL A 16 2.83 23.06 10.66
N ALA A 17 1.79 23.85 10.38
CA ALA A 17 0.45 23.57 10.86
C ALA A 17 -0.05 22.22 10.29
N PRO A 18 -0.67 21.36 11.12
CA PRO A 18 -1.31 20.13 10.64
C PRO A 18 -2.42 20.42 9.62
N ILE A 19 -2.59 19.51 8.65
CA ILE A 19 -3.70 19.57 7.70
C ILE A 19 -4.75 18.55 8.14
N SER A 20 -5.91 19.04 8.60
CA SER A 20 -7.05 18.20 8.94
C SER A 20 -7.92 17.95 7.72
N LEU A 21 -8.17 16.68 7.42
CA LEU A 21 -9.07 16.27 6.35
C LEU A 21 -10.49 16.03 6.90
N PRO A 22 -11.53 16.11 6.04
CA PRO A 22 -12.88 15.67 6.41
C PRO A 22 -12.88 14.25 6.94
N THR A 23 -13.86 13.91 7.78
CA THR A 23 -13.98 12.56 8.31
C THR A 23 -14.23 11.55 7.19
N LEU A 24 -13.46 10.46 7.19
CA LEU A 24 -13.67 9.38 6.26
C LEU A 24 -14.80 8.49 6.80
N GLY A 25 -15.91 8.40 6.06
CA GLY A 25 -17.13 7.71 6.49
C GLY A 25 -16.91 6.26 6.92
N ARG A 26 -17.69 5.80 7.92
CA ARG A 26 -17.57 4.48 8.54
C ARG A 26 -17.72 3.32 7.55
N SER A 27 -16.95 2.25 7.78
CA SER A 27 -17.37 0.90 7.38
C SER A 27 -18.34 0.35 8.41
N TYR A 28 -19.39 -0.35 7.97
CA TYR A 28 -20.46 -0.90 8.81
C TYR A 28 -20.03 -2.06 9.73
N THR A 29 -18.73 -2.36 9.82
CA THR A 29 -18.22 -3.50 10.59
C THR A 29 -17.88 -3.05 12.01
N ARG A 30 -18.54 -3.66 13.01
CA ARG A 30 -18.40 -3.35 14.45
C ARG A 30 -17.08 -3.80 15.07
N LEU A 31 -16.07 -4.17 14.28
CA LEU A 31 -14.79 -4.63 14.79
C LEU A 31 -13.93 -3.42 15.14
N SER A 32 -13.38 -3.44 16.35
CA SER A 32 -12.64 -2.36 17.01
C SER A 32 -11.26 -2.04 16.43
N GLU A 33 -10.90 -2.60 15.27
CA GLU A 33 -9.56 -2.51 14.69
C GLU A 33 -9.65 -1.99 13.25
N VAL A 34 -10.19 -0.78 13.10
CA VAL A 34 -10.25 -0.08 11.82
C VAL A 34 -8.99 0.76 11.66
N GLY A 35 -8.04 0.27 10.86
CA GLY A 35 -6.94 1.06 10.34
C GLY A 35 -7.30 1.74 9.02
N TYR A 36 -6.55 2.80 8.70
CA TYR A 36 -6.52 3.36 7.36
C TYR A 36 -5.10 3.29 6.84
N GLN A 37 -4.96 2.86 5.60
CA GLN A 37 -3.76 3.13 4.85
C GLN A 37 -3.95 4.41 4.05
N VAL A 38 -3.00 5.34 4.13
CA VAL A 38 -3.11 6.67 3.53
C VAL A 38 -1.83 6.99 2.77
N THR A 39 -1.96 7.58 1.58
CA THR A 39 -0.82 8.01 0.77
C THR A 39 -1.10 9.38 0.12
N LEU A 40 -0.03 10.09 -0.21
CA LEU A 40 -0.06 11.44 -0.78
C LEU A 40 0.52 11.45 -2.20
N SER A 41 -0.10 12.22 -3.09
CA SER A 41 0.42 12.38 -4.45
C SER A 41 1.62 13.31 -4.53
N ALA A 42 1.71 14.25 -3.59
CA ALA A 42 2.74 15.27 -3.49
C ALA A 42 2.82 15.79 -2.05
N ASP A 43 3.92 16.44 -1.71
CA ASP A 43 4.08 17.12 -0.43
C ASP A 43 3.15 18.36 -0.36
N PRO A 44 2.17 18.37 0.57
CA PRO A 44 1.26 19.49 0.74
C PRO A 44 1.94 20.81 1.11
N ILE A 45 3.18 20.81 1.60
CA ILE A 45 3.90 22.06 1.91
C ILE A 45 4.38 22.73 0.64
N THR A 46 4.98 21.96 -0.26
CA THR A 46 5.50 22.49 -1.52
C THR A 46 4.38 22.69 -2.55
N ARG A 47 3.28 21.95 -2.44
CA ARG A 47 2.13 22.01 -3.36
C ARG A 47 0.79 22.11 -2.61
N PRO A 48 0.52 23.17 -1.84
CA PRO A 48 -0.62 23.26 -0.92
C PRO A 48 -2.01 23.21 -1.58
N ASN A 49 -2.09 23.50 -2.87
CA ASN A 49 -3.34 23.45 -3.63
C ASN A 49 -3.32 22.37 -4.72
N ASP A 50 -2.29 21.53 -4.75
CA ASP A 50 -2.05 20.59 -5.84
C ASP A 50 -1.45 19.28 -5.32
N TYR A 51 -2.17 18.71 -4.36
CA TYR A 51 -1.97 17.36 -3.86
C TYR A 51 -3.31 16.63 -3.77
N MET A 52 -3.22 15.31 -3.73
CA MET A 52 -4.33 14.41 -3.46
C MET A 52 -3.94 13.48 -2.33
N VAL A 53 -4.94 13.11 -1.53
CA VAL A 53 -4.82 12.09 -0.50
C VAL A 53 -5.64 10.90 -0.94
N ALA A 54 -5.04 9.72 -0.95
CA ALA A 54 -5.71 8.46 -1.22
C ALA A 54 -5.73 7.62 0.05
N ALA A 55 -6.85 6.96 0.33
CA ALA A 55 -7.01 6.13 1.51
C ALA A 55 -7.72 4.81 1.21
N ILE A 56 -7.26 3.74 1.84
CA ILE A 56 -7.96 2.46 1.92
C ILE A 56 -8.42 2.23 3.35
N HIS A 57 -9.67 1.81 3.49
CA HIS A 57 -10.18 1.26 4.75
C HIS A 57 -9.73 -0.21 4.90
N THR A 58 -8.99 -0.55 5.94
CA THR A 58 -8.44 -1.91 6.13
C THR A 58 -9.46 -2.90 6.74
N SER A 59 -10.66 -3.00 6.15
CA SER A 59 -11.66 -4.02 6.54
C SER A 59 -11.96 -4.99 5.41
N ILE A 60 -12.73 -6.04 5.71
CA ILE A 60 -13.10 -7.11 4.76
C ILE A 60 -13.77 -6.61 3.47
N HIS A 61 -14.32 -5.40 3.47
CA HIS A 61 -14.92 -4.73 2.31
C HIS A 61 -14.15 -3.47 1.92
N GLY A 62 -12.82 -3.49 2.12
CA GLY A 62 -11.96 -2.32 2.05
C GLY A 62 -12.31 -1.39 0.91
N ARG A 63 -12.60 -0.14 1.25
CA ARG A 63 -13.04 0.90 0.33
C ARG A 63 -11.87 1.81 0.02
N PHE A 64 -11.70 2.12 -1.26
CA PHE A 64 -10.76 3.11 -1.74
C PHE A 64 -11.49 4.45 -1.92
N ALA A 65 -10.93 5.49 -1.33
CA ALA A 65 -11.40 6.86 -1.48
C ALA A 65 -10.21 7.79 -1.68
N PHE A 66 -10.48 8.95 -2.26
CA PHE A 66 -9.49 10.02 -2.35
C PHE A 66 -10.14 11.38 -2.16
N ILE A 67 -9.31 12.39 -1.90
CA ILE A 67 -9.71 13.78 -1.77
C ILE A 67 -8.62 14.67 -2.37
N LYS A 68 -9.01 15.67 -3.15
CA LYS A 68 -8.06 16.68 -3.66
C LYS A 68 -7.90 17.82 -2.64
N ALA A 69 -6.78 18.52 -2.71
CA ALA A 69 -6.54 19.71 -1.90
C ALA A 69 -7.75 20.68 -1.97
N GLY A 70 -8.25 21.10 -0.81
CA GLY A 70 -9.36 22.03 -0.68
C GLY A 70 -10.76 21.46 -0.96
N GLU A 71 -10.91 20.20 -1.37
CA GLU A 71 -12.23 19.59 -1.52
C GLU A 71 -12.89 19.34 -0.14
N PRO A 72 -14.22 19.52 -0.01
CA PRO A 72 -14.90 19.42 1.28
C PRO A 72 -15.24 17.98 1.69
N CYS A 73 -15.14 17.01 0.79
CA CYS A 73 -15.56 15.64 1.04
C CYS A 73 -14.74 14.62 0.24
N TRP A 74 -14.71 13.39 0.74
CA TRP A 74 -14.06 12.26 0.09
C TRP A 74 -14.85 11.77 -1.11
N THR A 75 -14.16 11.49 -2.21
CA THR A 75 -14.71 10.78 -3.36
C THR A 75 -14.43 9.29 -3.21
N TYR A 76 -15.49 8.50 -3.07
CA TYR A 76 -15.38 7.04 -3.01
C TYR A 76 -15.33 6.44 -4.40
N VAL A 77 -14.28 5.66 -4.67
CA VAL A 77 -14.12 4.95 -5.94
C VAL A 77 -14.88 3.64 -5.84
N CYS A 78 -16.20 3.72 -5.99
CA CYS A 78 -17.09 2.57 -6.00
C CYS A 78 -17.17 2.04 -7.43
N SER A 79 -16.39 1.01 -7.78
CA SER A 79 -16.53 0.37 -9.09
C SER A 79 -16.97 -1.07 -8.92
N SER A 80 -18.29 -1.30 -8.98
CA SER A 80 -18.93 -2.61 -8.98
C SER A 80 -18.65 -3.50 -7.77
N SER A 81 -19.50 -4.50 -7.56
CA SER A 81 -19.41 -5.51 -6.50
C SER A 81 -18.13 -6.38 -6.55
N TRP A 82 -17.26 -6.19 -7.54
CA TRP A 82 -16.07 -7.01 -7.79
C TRP A 82 -14.74 -6.36 -7.36
N LEU A 83 -14.72 -5.07 -7.00
CA LEU A 83 -13.50 -4.34 -6.58
C LEU A 83 -13.28 -4.32 -5.06
N HIS A 84 -13.94 -5.19 -4.29
CA HIS A 84 -13.75 -5.20 -2.84
C HIS A 84 -12.41 -5.87 -2.46
N SER A 85 -11.92 -5.60 -1.24
CA SER A 85 -10.67 -6.16 -0.68
C SER A 85 -9.39 -5.54 -1.26
N PHE A 86 -9.29 -4.22 -1.21
CA PHE A 86 -8.03 -3.52 -1.43
C PHE A 86 -7.06 -3.80 -0.26
N MET A 87 -5.79 -4.00 -0.60
CA MET A 87 -4.72 -4.38 0.34
C MET A 87 -3.72 -3.25 0.57
N ASP A 88 -3.41 -2.47 -0.47
CA ASP A 88 -2.40 -1.42 -0.46
C ASP A 88 -2.71 -0.37 -1.55
N VAL A 89 -2.29 0.88 -1.35
CA VAL A 89 -2.44 2.02 -2.27
C VAL A 89 -1.16 2.85 -2.36
N MET A 90 -0.78 3.22 -3.59
CA MET A 90 0.37 4.09 -3.85
C MET A 90 0.13 5.03 -5.04
N PHE A 91 0.53 6.29 -4.91
CA PHE A 91 0.68 7.18 -6.07
C PHE A 91 1.97 6.85 -6.81
N TYR A 92 1.86 6.62 -8.12
CA TYR A 92 3.02 6.32 -8.96
C TYR A 92 2.82 6.89 -10.37
N ARG A 93 3.80 7.66 -10.86
CA ARG A 93 3.83 8.25 -12.21
C ARG A 93 2.51 8.94 -12.64
N GLY A 94 1.87 9.65 -11.70
CA GLY A 94 0.64 10.42 -11.97
C GLY A 94 -0.66 9.62 -11.93
N LEU A 95 -0.61 8.33 -11.60
CA LEU A 95 -1.79 7.48 -11.36
C LEU A 95 -1.78 7.00 -9.91
N VAL A 96 -2.92 6.48 -9.47
CA VAL A 96 -3.01 5.68 -8.23
C VAL A 96 -3.04 4.22 -8.59
N TYR A 97 -2.18 3.43 -7.95
CA TYR A 97 -2.17 1.99 -8.03
C TYR A 97 -2.71 1.42 -6.74
N VAL A 98 -3.57 0.42 -6.86
CA VAL A 98 -4.23 -0.22 -5.74
C VAL A 98 -4.06 -1.73 -5.87
N GLY A 99 -3.51 -2.35 -4.82
CA GLY A 99 -3.48 -3.80 -4.67
C GLY A 99 -4.85 -4.34 -4.29
N SER A 100 -5.33 -5.38 -4.95
CA SER A 100 -6.63 -6.02 -4.73
C SER A 100 -6.47 -7.54 -4.62
N LYS A 101 -7.20 -8.15 -3.68
CA LYS A 101 -7.24 -9.61 -3.53
C LYS A 101 -7.65 -10.34 -4.82
N TYR A 102 -8.61 -9.77 -5.54
CA TYR A 102 -9.27 -10.45 -6.67
C TYR A 102 -8.77 -9.99 -8.04
N GLN A 103 -8.40 -8.71 -8.15
CA GLN A 103 -8.00 -8.11 -9.43
C GLN A 103 -6.49 -7.84 -9.50
N GLY A 104 -5.80 -8.11 -8.40
CA GLY A 104 -4.38 -7.92 -8.32
C GLY A 104 -3.92 -6.51 -8.21
N ILE A 105 -3.69 -5.84 -9.33
CA ILE A 105 -3.32 -4.43 -9.32
C ILE A 105 -4.25 -3.70 -10.28
N VAL A 106 -4.86 -2.64 -9.76
CA VAL A 106 -5.73 -1.76 -10.54
C VAL A 106 -5.15 -0.37 -10.48
N SER A 107 -5.07 0.29 -11.63
CA SER A 107 -4.67 1.69 -11.73
C SER A 107 -5.89 2.60 -11.93
N PHE A 108 -5.82 3.80 -11.37
CA PHE A 108 -6.86 4.82 -11.49
C PHE A 108 -6.22 6.16 -11.88
N ASN A 109 -6.85 6.83 -12.85
CA ASN A 109 -6.56 8.23 -13.16
C ASN A 109 -7.56 9.13 -12.43
N LEU A 110 -7.12 9.74 -11.33
CA LEU A 110 -7.97 10.60 -10.49
C LEU A 110 -8.07 12.05 -11.00
N GLY A 111 -7.33 12.39 -12.06
CA GLY A 111 -7.40 13.71 -12.71
C GLY A 111 -8.60 13.86 -13.64
N HIS A 112 -9.24 12.76 -14.06
CA HIS A 112 -10.34 12.78 -15.02
C HIS A 112 -11.72 12.91 -14.33
N LYS A 113 -12.69 13.51 -15.03
CA LYS A 113 -14.09 13.63 -14.55
C LYS A 113 -14.72 12.27 -14.28
N ARG A 114 -14.40 11.27 -15.10
CA ARG A 114 -14.84 9.89 -14.93
C ARG A 114 -13.66 9.04 -14.49
N ILE A 115 -13.77 8.47 -13.30
CA ILE A 115 -12.77 7.56 -12.74
C ILE A 115 -13.10 6.17 -13.26
N THR A 116 -12.22 5.65 -14.12
CA THR A 116 -12.36 4.31 -14.68
C THR A 116 -11.25 3.42 -14.13
N PRO A 117 -11.56 2.23 -13.59
CA PRO A 117 -10.54 1.26 -13.24
C PRO A 117 -9.80 0.81 -14.50
N ASN A 118 -8.49 0.71 -14.42
CA ASN A 118 -7.66 0.09 -15.44
C ASN A 118 -6.94 -1.11 -14.82
N PRO A 119 -7.56 -2.31 -14.85
CA PRO A 119 -6.99 -3.53 -14.30
C PRO A 119 -5.72 -3.92 -15.05
N ILE A 120 -4.71 -4.36 -14.32
CA ILE A 120 -3.52 -4.95 -14.91
C ILE A 120 -3.80 -6.44 -15.12
N GLN A 121 -4.22 -6.81 -16.33
CA GLN A 121 -4.87 -8.11 -16.65
C GLN A 121 -3.98 -9.36 -16.60
N ASP A 122 -2.71 -9.24 -16.22
CA ASP A 122 -1.75 -10.35 -16.32
C ASP A 122 -1.57 -11.13 -15.00
N ILE A 123 -2.48 -10.96 -14.05
CA ILE A 123 -2.31 -11.52 -12.71
C ILE A 123 -3.58 -12.11 -12.12
N ALA A 124 -3.77 -13.41 -12.33
CA ALA A 124 -4.64 -14.21 -11.50
C ALA A 124 -3.91 -14.48 -10.17
N PHE A 125 -4.20 -13.68 -9.15
CA PHE A 125 -3.62 -13.93 -7.84
C PHE A 125 -4.47 -14.92 -7.04
N HIS A 126 -4.00 -16.16 -7.02
CA HIS A 126 -4.55 -17.20 -6.16
C HIS A 126 -3.87 -17.22 -4.78
N GLY A 127 -4.57 -17.79 -3.80
CA GLY A 127 -4.08 -17.99 -2.44
C GLY A 127 -4.48 -16.91 -1.43
N ARG A 128 -4.21 -17.17 -0.14
CA ARG A 128 -4.36 -16.20 0.94
C ARG A 128 -3.02 -15.48 1.13
N PHE A 129 -2.98 -14.19 0.80
CA PHE A 129 -1.80 -13.35 0.94
C PHE A 129 -2.16 -11.93 1.35
N LYS A 130 -1.18 -11.18 1.83
CA LYS A 130 -1.20 -9.72 1.93
C LYS A 130 -0.27 -9.14 0.86
N GLY A 131 -0.77 -8.18 0.09
CA GLY A 131 -0.02 -7.48 -0.94
C GLY A 131 0.50 -6.14 -0.42
N TYR A 132 1.72 -5.78 -0.81
CA TYR A 132 2.35 -4.50 -0.51
C TYR A 132 2.84 -3.86 -1.80
N LEU A 133 2.59 -2.57 -1.98
CA LEU A 133 3.16 -1.77 -3.06
C LEU A 133 4.39 -1.05 -2.54
N VAL A 134 5.51 -1.20 -3.24
CA VAL A 134 6.79 -0.60 -2.84
C VAL A 134 7.46 0.03 -4.03
N LYS A 135 8.09 1.18 -3.83
CA LYS A 135 8.97 1.78 -4.83
C LYS A 135 10.41 1.29 -4.58
N SER A 136 11.04 0.72 -5.61
CA SER A 136 12.44 0.29 -5.53
C SER A 136 13.40 1.47 -5.48
N LEU A 137 14.69 1.21 -5.23
CA LEU A 137 15.76 2.22 -5.26
C LEU A 137 15.88 2.90 -6.63
N GLU A 138 15.64 2.16 -7.71
CA GLU A 138 15.61 2.67 -9.09
C GLU A 138 14.32 3.45 -9.41
N GLY A 139 13.38 3.45 -8.46
CA GLY A 139 12.11 4.12 -8.58
C GLY A 139 11.07 3.34 -9.37
N ASP A 140 11.24 2.03 -9.52
CA ASP A 140 10.26 1.15 -10.15
C ASP A 140 9.18 0.72 -9.15
N LEU A 141 7.97 0.44 -9.64
CA LEU A 141 6.87 -0.02 -8.80
C LEU A 141 6.89 -1.54 -8.68
N TRP A 142 7.00 -2.04 -7.45
CA TRP A 142 6.98 -3.46 -7.12
C TRP A 142 5.73 -3.81 -6.30
N MET A 143 5.23 -5.02 -6.51
CA MET A 143 4.22 -5.68 -5.68
C MET A 143 4.87 -6.83 -4.93
N VAL A 144 4.83 -6.78 -3.61
CA VAL A 144 5.28 -7.87 -2.73
C VAL A 144 4.06 -8.62 -2.22
N LYS A 145 4.03 -9.93 -2.42
CA LYS A 145 3.04 -10.81 -1.81
C LYS A 145 3.67 -11.53 -0.63
N ARG A 146 3.05 -11.40 0.54
CA ARG A 146 3.32 -12.27 1.69
C ARG A 146 2.20 -13.28 1.82
N PHE A 147 2.49 -14.56 1.60
CA PHE A 147 1.51 -15.63 1.73
C PHE A 147 1.35 -16.07 3.18
N PHE A 148 0.11 -16.27 3.60
CA PHE A 148 -0.22 -16.80 4.92
C PHE A 148 -0.10 -18.35 4.90
N THR A 149 1.09 -18.86 4.62
CA THR A 149 1.43 -20.29 4.72
C THR A 149 2.18 -20.57 6.03
N PHE A 150 2.38 -21.85 6.38
CA PHE A 150 3.13 -22.25 7.58
C PHE A 150 4.57 -21.68 7.65
N LYS A 151 5.15 -21.28 6.51
CA LYS A 151 6.52 -20.75 6.43
C LYS A 151 6.62 -19.33 5.86
N ASN A 152 5.58 -18.48 5.97
CA ASN A 152 5.55 -17.09 5.47
C ASN A 152 6.36 -16.92 4.16
N ASP A 153 5.77 -17.30 3.02
CA ASP A 153 6.47 -17.18 1.73
C ASP A 153 6.28 -15.79 1.11
N PHE A 154 7.31 -15.31 0.40
CA PHE A 154 7.30 -14.00 -0.24
C PHE A 154 7.54 -14.10 -1.74
N GLN A 155 6.76 -13.36 -2.52
CA GLN A 155 6.98 -13.23 -3.96
C GLN A 155 6.96 -11.76 -4.33
N VAL A 156 8.02 -11.31 -5.02
CA VAL A 156 8.14 -9.92 -5.46
C VAL A 156 7.99 -9.84 -6.97
N TYR A 157 7.19 -8.88 -7.42
CA TYR A 157 6.84 -8.67 -8.82
C TYR A 157 7.13 -7.23 -9.20
N LYS A 158 7.93 -7.02 -10.24
CA LYS A 158 8.17 -5.71 -10.84
C LYS A 158 7.10 -5.41 -11.90
N LEU A 159 6.50 -4.23 -11.83
CA LEU A 159 5.63 -3.72 -12.88
C LEU A 159 6.49 -2.95 -13.88
N GLU A 160 6.57 -3.46 -15.10
CA GLU A 160 7.32 -2.82 -16.18
C GLU A 160 6.39 -1.96 -17.02
N PHE A 161 6.87 -0.77 -17.35
CA PHE A 161 6.17 0.21 -18.16
C PHE A 161 6.97 0.47 -19.43
N ASP A 162 6.27 0.67 -20.53
CA ASP A 162 6.90 1.08 -21.78
C ASP A 162 7.54 2.46 -21.62
N ALA A 163 8.81 2.60 -22.04
CA ALA A 163 9.59 3.80 -21.78
C ALA A 163 9.04 5.05 -22.51
N GLN A 164 8.42 4.85 -23.68
CA GLN A 164 7.93 5.95 -24.51
C GLN A 164 6.49 6.32 -24.13
N THR A 165 5.60 5.34 -24.13
CA THR A 165 4.16 5.54 -23.90
C THR A 165 3.79 5.63 -22.43
N ARG A 166 4.69 5.20 -21.53
CA ARG A 166 4.46 5.06 -20.08
C ARG A 166 3.30 4.13 -19.72
N LYS A 167 2.78 3.38 -20.70
CA LYS A 167 1.72 2.39 -20.47
C LYS A 167 2.30 1.15 -19.82
N PHE A 168 1.45 0.44 -19.08
CA PHE A 168 1.79 -0.86 -18.54
C PHE A 168 2.23 -1.80 -19.67
N LYS A 169 3.35 -2.50 -19.48
CA LYS A 169 3.92 -3.43 -20.46
C LYS A 169 3.72 -4.87 -20.01
N GLN A 170 4.26 -5.23 -18.84
CA GLN A 170 4.23 -6.59 -18.31
C GLN A 170 4.55 -6.61 -16.81
N ILE A 171 4.37 -7.77 -16.19
CA ILE A 171 4.83 -8.05 -14.83
C ILE A 171 5.90 -9.13 -14.86
N LYS A 172 6.97 -8.89 -14.10
CA LYS A 172 8.08 -9.82 -13.98
C LYS A 172 8.27 -10.23 -12.53
N LYS A 173 8.22 -11.53 -12.24
CA LYS A 173 8.65 -12.06 -10.94
C LYS A 173 10.15 -11.79 -10.78
N LEU A 174 10.52 -11.24 -9.64
CA LEU A 174 11.91 -11.01 -9.29
C LEU A 174 12.44 -12.21 -8.54
N GLU A 175 13.59 -12.70 -9.00
CA GLU A 175 14.35 -13.71 -8.27
C GLU A 175 15.27 -13.04 -7.24
N SER A 176 15.67 -11.77 -7.40
CA SER A 176 16.51 -11.04 -6.44
C SER A 176 16.04 -9.59 -6.34
N LEU A 177 16.20 -8.99 -5.16
CA LEU A 177 15.97 -7.58 -4.86
C LEU A 177 17.25 -6.74 -5.04
N GLY A 178 18.40 -7.40 -5.19
CA GLY A 178 19.70 -6.78 -5.30
C GLY A 178 20.07 -6.04 -4.02
N ASP A 179 20.39 -4.75 -4.16
CA ASP A 179 20.72 -3.91 -3.01
C ASP A 179 19.49 -3.40 -2.23
N ASN A 180 18.28 -3.66 -2.75
CA ASN A 180 17.04 -3.28 -2.07
C ASN A 180 16.81 -4.15 -0.83
N VAL A 181 16.52 -3.48 0.29
CA VAL A 181 16.01 -4.09 1.53
C VAL A 181 14.63 -3.51 1.78
N LEU A 182 13.62 -4.38 1.84
CA LEU A 182 12.24 -3.95 1.97
C LEU A 182 11.81 -3.96 3.43
N PHE A 183 11.17 -2.88 3.88
CA PHE A 183 10.47 -2.82 5.15
C PHE A 183 8.97 -2.75 4.85
N LEU A 184 8.23 -3.79 5.24
CA LEU A 184 6.81 -3.95 4.95
C LEU A 184 5.98 -3.80 6.22
N GLY A 185 5.16 -2.76 6.27
CA GLY A 185 4.25 -2.47 7.37
C GLY A 185 2.79 -2.47 6.96
N ASP A 186 1.90 -2.35 7.94
CA ASP A 186 0.46 -2.24 7.71
C ASP A 186 0.05 -0.87 7.16
N THR A 187 0.84 0.16 7.43
CA THR A 187 0.56 1.55 7.05
C THR A 187 1.40 2.01 5.86
N ASP A 188 2.65 1.56 5.78
CA ASP A 188 3.58 2.00 4.74
C ASP A 188 4.61 0.90 4.48
N SER A 189 5.18 0.94 3.28
CA SER A 189 6.23 0.02 2.85
C SER A 189 7.29 0.77 2.07
N ILE A 190 8.55 0.57 2.45
CA ILE A 190 9.69 1.30 1.88
C ILE A 190 10.79 0.35 1.42
N SER A 191 11.57 0.79 0.44
CA SER A 191 12.84 0.16 0.06
C SER A 191 13.99 1.06 0.47
N VAL A 192 15.05 0.45 1.01
CA VAL A 192 16.31 1.14 1.33
C VAL A 192 17.51 0.36 0.77
N SER A 193 18.64 1.03 0.65
CA SER A 193 19.88 0.44 0.16
C SER A 193 20.63 -0.26 1.28
N ALA A 194 20.87 -1.56 1.14
CA ALA A 194 21.73 -2.31 2.08
C ALA A 194 23.15 -1.74 2.14
N SER A 195 23.70 -1.37 0.97
CA SER A 195 25.06 -0.82 0.88
C SER A 195 25.21 0.53 1.58
N TYR A 196 24.16 1.37 1.58
CA TYR A 196 24.14 2.62 2.33
C TYR A 196 24.34 2.40 3.83
N PHE A 197 23.81 1.30 4.38
CA PHE A 197 23.92 0.96 5.81
C PHE A 197 25.14 0.09 6.14
N SER A 198 26.19 0.11 5.31
CA SER A 198 27.51 -0.49 5.61
C SER A 198 27.46 -1.96 6.09
N GLY A 199 26.51 -2.74 5.59
CA GLY A 199 26.35 -4.16 5.96
C GLY A 199 25.50 -4.43 7.21
N CYS A 200 24.96 -3.40 7.88
CA CYS A 200 23.99 -3.58 8.97
C CYS A 200 22.67 -4.19 8.50
N LEU A 201 22.33 -4.00 7.22
CA LEU A 201 21.20 -4.65 6.58
C LEU A 201 21.70 -5.70 5.60
N LYS A 202 21.04 -6.87 5.61
CA LYS A 202 21.32 -7.93 4.65
C LYS A 202 20.70 -7.58 3.30
N LYS A 203 21.46 -7.71 2.21
CA LYS A 203 20.92 -7.61 0.84
C LYS A 203 19.85 -8.67 0.61
N ASP A 204 18.99 -8.45 -0.38
CA ASP A 204 17.96 -9.42 -0.77
C ASP A 204 17.03 -9.86 0.39
N SER A 205 16.74 -8.93 1.31
CA SER A 205 15.94 -9.22 2.51
C SER A 205 14.70 -8.36 2.64
N ILE A 206 13.72 -8.91 3.34
CA ILE A 206 12.42 -8.30 3.62
C ILE A 206 12.19 -8.35 5.13
N TYR A 207 12.14 -7.18 5.76
CA TYR A 207 11.73 -6.99 7.13
C TYR A 207 10.24 -6.68 7.14
N TYR A 208 9.46 -7.35 7.97
CA TYR A 208 8.01 -7.16 7.99
C TYR A 208 7.44 -7.19 9.39
N THR A 209 6.38 -6.44 9.63
CA THR A 209 5.61 -6.57 10.87
C THR A 209 4.57 -7.69 10.73
N GLU A 210 4.41 -8.52 11.77
CA GLU A 210 3.25 -9.41 11.82
C GLU A 210 1.99 -8.58 12.08
N SER A 211 1.12 -8.44 11.08
CA SER A 211 -0.21 -7.88 11.31
C SER A 211 -0.98 -8.82 12.23
N ILE A 212 -1.57 -8.30 13.30
CA ILE A 212 -2.48 -9.05 14.17
C ILE A 212 -3.70 -9.41 13.32
N ASN A 213 -3.75 -10.61 12.77
CA ASN A 213 -4.97 -11.12 12.17
C ASN A 213 -5.91 -11.49 13.32
N ALA A 214 -7.10 -10.90 13.36
CA ALA A 214 -8.18 -11.28 14.29
C ALA A 214 -8.61 -12.77 14.19
N ASN A 215 -8.19 -13.48 13.13
CA ASN A 215 -8.37 -14.94 13.00
C ASN A 215 -7.25 -15.77 13.65
N LYS A 216 -6.23 -15.13 14.24
CA LYS A 216 -5.13 -15.78 14.97
C LYS A 216 -5.42 -15.79 16.47
N LEU A 217 -6.69 -15.91 16.87
CA LEU A 217 -7.05 -16.13 18.27
C LEU A 217 -6.65 -17.53 18.77
N ASP A 218 -6.31 -18.46 17.86
CA ASP A 218 -5.99 -19.85 18.21
C ASP A 218 -4.50 -20.12 18.48
N CYS A 219 -3.64 -19.10 18.51
CA CYS A 219 -2.21 -19.27 18.80
C CYS A 219 -1.83 -18.61 20.14
N VAL A 220 -2.42 -19.09 21.24
CA VAL A 220 -2.15 -18.61 22.61
C VAL A 220 -0.72 -18.91 23.09
N THR A 221 0.13 -19.57 22.30
CA THR A 221 1.50 -19.94 22.68
C THR A 221 2.61 -19.22 21.92
N CYS A 222 2.28 -18.34 20.96
CA CYS A 222 3.30 -17.50 20.33
C CYS A 222 3.31 -16.15 21.04
N GLY A 223 4.39 -15.85 21.77
CA GLY A 223 4.63 -14.51 22.33
C GLY A 223 4.59 -13.39 21.27
N PRO A 224 4.73 -12.11 21.66
CA PRO A 224 4.54 -10.99 20.75
C PRO A 224 5.67 -10.91 19.71
N PHE A 225 5.56 -11.67 18.63
CA PHE A 225 6.44 -11.57 17.48
C PHE A 225 6.05 -10.34 16.67
N HIS A 226 6.70 -9.20 16.94
CA HIS A 226 6.35 -7.94 16.28
C HIS A 226 7.03 -7.74 14.91
N ILE A 227 8.16 -8.40 14.63
CA ILE A 227 8.96 -8.21 13.41
C ILE A 227 9.56 -9.55 12.95
N GLY A 228 9.46 -9.85 11.65
CA GLY A 228 10.11 -10.99 11.00
C GLY A 228 11.09 -10.55 9.90
N ILE A 229 12.04 -11.42 9.57
CA ILE A 229 13.00 -11.23 8.48
C ILE A 229 12.84 -12.41 7.51
N TYR A 230 12.71 -12.11 6.22
CA TYR A 230 12.77 -13.07 5.14
C TYR A 230 13.98 -12.77 4.29
N GLU A 231 14.74 -13.81 3.96
CA GLU A 231 15.96 -13.72 3.15
C GLU A 231 15.75 -14.57 1.91
N ASN A 232 15.95 -13.98 0.75
CA ASN A 232 15.82 -14.71 -0.50
C ASN A 232 17.12 -15.50 -0.75
N ASN A 233 17.21 -16.69 -0.18
CA ASN A 233 18.38 -17.56 -0.31
C ASN A 233 18.34 -18.26 -1.68
N HIS A 234 19.29 -17.92 -2.56
CA HIS A 234 19.67 -18.73 -3.73
C HIS A 234 20.80 -19.68 -3.38
#